data_AF-J3VPW5-F1
#
_entry.id   AF-J3VPW5-F1
#
_cell.length_a   1.000
_cell.length_b   1.000
_cell.length_c   1.000
_cell.angle_alpha   90.00
_cell.angle_beta   90.00
_cell.angle_gamma   90.00
#
_symmetry.space_group_name_H-M   'P 1'
#
loop_
_entity.id
_entity.type
_entity.pdbx_description
1 polymer ?
#
loop_
_entity_poly.entity_id
_entity_poly.type
_entity_poly.pdbx_seq_one_letter_code
_entity_poly.pdbx_strand_id
1 'polypeptide(L)'
;MTRSSKSLQIKKRKKILFYTKTYLGRKKNCFKLSKQYFIKSLEKKYKNIKIKKRILNKKKTTIINILFRIYFGISYNKVICLLKKNYCIINKLKIIFLLLKLII
;
A
#
# COMPACT_ATOMS: atom_id res chain seq x y z
N MET A 1 41.57 13.87 -28.87
CA MET A 1 40.60 13.49 -27.82
C MET A 1 41.37 13.06 -26.56
N THR A 2 41.05 13.59 -25.39
CA THR A 2 41.73 13.25 -24.13
C THR A 2 41.13 12.00 -23.48
N ARG A 3 41.97 11.12 -22.94
CA ARG A 3 41.53 9.88 -22.27
C ARG A 3 40.98 10.21 -20.88
N SER A 4 39.66 10.09 -20.69
CA SER A 4 39.00 10.28 -19.40
C SER A 4 38.78 8.96 -18.65
N SER A 5 39.01 8.94 -17.33
CA SER A 5 38.85 7.75 -16.49
C SER A 5 37.45 7.64 -15.88
N LYS A 6 36.93 6.41 -15.72
CA LYS A 6 35.56 6.12 -15.23
C LYS A 6 35.49 5.66 -13.78
N SER A 7 36.56 5.82 -12.99
CA SER A 7 36.67 5.30 -11.61
C SER A 7 35.53 5.77 -10.70
N LEU A 8 35.08 7.02 -10.84
CA LEU A 8 33.94 7.59 -10.13
C LEU A 8 32.62 6.85 -10.39
N GLN A 9 32.43 6.27 -11.58
CA GLN A 9 31.23 5.53 -11.94
C GLN A 9 31.08 4.24 -11.12
N ILE A 10 32.19 3.62 -10.70
CA ILE A 10 32.20 2.43 -9.85
C ILE A 10 31.67 2.77 -8.45
N LYS A 11 32.05 3.92 -7.90
CA LYS A 11 31.55 4.40 -6.60
C LYS A 11 30.01 4.58 -6.62
N LYS A 12 29.44 5.07 -7.72
CA LYS A 12 27.98 5.25 -7.87
C LYS A 12 27.20 3.93 -7.80
N ARG A 13 27.81 2.78 -8.14
CA ARG A 13 27.17 1.45 -8.07
C ARG A 13 26.82 1.03 -6.64
N LYS A 14 27.60 1.47 -5.65
CA LYS A 14 27.39 1.13 -4.23
C LYS A 14 26.05 1.62 -3.70
N LYS A 15 25.52 2.75 -4.21
CA LYS A 15 24.20 3.29 -3.84
C LYS A 15 23.07 2.30 -4.14
N ILE A 16 23.10 1.65 -5.30
CA ILE A 16 22.10 0.65 -5.69
C ILE A 16 22.20 -0.58 -4.79
N LEU A 17 23.42 -1.06 -4.53
CA LEU A 17 23.64 -2.20 -3.63
C LEU A 17 23.14 -1.92 -2.21
N PHE A 18 23.29 -0.67 -1.74
CA PHE A 18 22.75 -0.24 -0.45
C PHE A 18 21.22 -0.34 -0.38
N TYR A 19 20.51 0.10 -1.42
CA TYR A 19 19.04 -0.02 -1.46
C TYR A 19 18.55 -1.46 -1.58
N THR A 20 19.35 -2.35 -2.18
CA THR A 20 18.97 -3.75 -2.41
C THR A 20 19.43 -4.70 -1.30
N LYS A 21 19.96 -4.21 -0.17
CA LYS A 21 20.50 -5.06 0.92
C LYS A 21 19.51 -6.13 1.42
N THR A 22 18.23 -5.80 1.45
CA THR A 22 17.15 -6.68 1.91
C THR A 22 16.72 -7.72 0.86
N TYR A 23 17.27 -7.69 -0.35
CA TYR A 23 16.95 -8.66 -1.38
C TYR A 23 17.61 -10.01 -1.11
N LEU A 24 16.93 -11.08 -1.54
CA LEU A 24 17.41 -12.45 -1.33
C LEU A 24 18.51 -12.84 -2.34
N GLY A 25 19.50 -13.60 -1.87
CA GLY A 25 20.55 -14.23 -2.69
C GLY A 25 21.43 -13.25 -3.46
N ARG A 26 21.72 -13.55 -4.73
CA ARG A 26 22.61 -12.74 -5.58
C ARG A 26 22.04 -11.35 -5.91
N LYS A 27 20.75 -11.11 -5.68
CA LYS A 27 20.08 -9.83 -5.98
C LYS A 27 20.51 -8.68 -5.08
N LYS A 28 21.13 -8.95 -3.92
CA LYS A 28 21.71 -7.94 -3.03
C LYS A 28 23.19 -7.64 -3.31
N ASN A 29 23.93 -8.59 -3.90
CA ASN A 29 25.39 -8.53 -4.03
C ASN A 29 25.84 -8.23 -5.48
N CYS A 30 25.16 -8.78 -6.48
CA CYS A 30 25.56 -8.65 -7.88
C CYS A 30 24.92 -7.41 -8.52
N PHE A 31 25.72 -6.36 -8.80
CA PHE A 31 25.23 -5.07 -9.29
C PHE A 31 24.24 -5.13 -10.47
N LYS A 32 24.51 -5.97 -11.49
CA LYS A 32 23.63 -6.10 -12.66
C LYS A 32 22.23 -6.59 -12.26
N LEU A 33 22.17 -7.66 -11.44
CA LEU A 33 20.92 -8.19 -10.92
C LEU A 33 20.26 -7.18 -9.98
N SER A 34 20.99 -6.64 -9.01
CA SER A 34 20.49 -5.63 -8.08
C SER A 34 19.82 -4.46 -8.80
N LYS A 35 20.46 -3.90 -9.84
CA LYS A 35 19.90 -2.82 -10.65
C LYS A 35 18.59 -3.23 -11.33
N GLN A 36 18.53 -4.40 -11.95
CA GLN A 36 17.33 -4.88 -12.64
C GLN A 36 16.16 -5.07 -11.67
N TYR A 37 16.41 -5.72 -10.52
CA TYR A 37 15.37 -5.96 -9.52
C TYR A 37 14.95 -4.68 -8.81
N PHE A 38 15.88 -3.75 -8.58
CA PHE A 38 15.58 -2.44 -8.02
C PHE A 38 14.60 -1.67 -8.91
N ILE A 39 14.85 -1.59 -10.22
CA ILE A 39 13.94 -0.94 -11.17
C ILE A 39 12.55 -1.60 -11.16
N LYS A 40 12.48 -2.94 -11.22
CA LYS A 40 11.22 -3.68 -11.11
C LYS A 40 10.48 -3.39 -9.79
N SER A 41 11.21 -3.23 -8.69
CA SER A 41 10.62 -2.92 -7.39
C SER A 41 10.02 -1.51 -7.35
N LEU A 42 10.67 -0.54 -8.00
CA LEU A 42 10.18 0.84 -8.07
C LEU A 42 8.89 0.92 -8.88
N GLU A 43 8.85 0.22 -10.01
CA GLU A 43 7.65 0.12 -10.85
C GLU A 43 6.49 -0.50 -10.07
N LYS A 44 6.73 -1.64 -9.39
CA LYS A 44 5.73 -2.28 -8.53
C LYS A 44 5.29 -1.36 -7.39
N LYS A 45 6.20 -0.65 -6.74
CA LYS A 45 5.89 0.29 -5.65
C LYS A 45 4.97 1.40 -6.15
N TYR A 46 5.26 1.99 -7.30
CA TYR A 46 4.43 3.03 -7.89
C TYR A 46 3.00 2.54 -8.17
N LYS A 47 2.85 1.37 -8.82
CA LYS A 47 1.54 0.76 -9.08
C LYS A 47 0.80 0.44 -7.77
N ASN A 48 1.52 -0.09 -6.78
CA ASN A 48 0.96 -0.52 -5.50
C ASN A 48 0.41 0.63 -4.65
N ILE A 49 0.88 1.89 -4.81
CA ILE A 49 0.30 3.04 -4.09
C ILE A 49 -1.19 3.19 -4.42
N LYS A 50 -1.57 3.09 -5.71
CA LYS A 50 -2.96 3.19 -6.16
C LYS A 50 -3.78 1.97 -5.72
N ILE A 51 -3.21 0.77 -5.85
CA ILE A 51 -3.85 -0.49 -5.44
C ILE A 51 -4.09 -0.52 -3.93
N LYS A 52 -3.14 -0.06 -3.11
CA LYS A 52 -3.26 0.01 -1.64
C LYS A 52 -4.49 0.83 -1.23
N LYS A 53 -4.73 1.98 -1.87
CA LYS A 53 -5.94 2.79 -1.60
C LYS A 53 -7.23 2.02 -1.88
N ARG A 54 -7.31 1.28 -2.99
CA ARG A 54 -8.47 0.46 -3.35
C ARG A 54 -8.68 -0.72 -2.41
N ILE A 55 -7.61 -1.46 -2.09
CA ILE A 55 -7.65 -2.59 -1.14
C ILE A 55 -8.10 -2.12 0.24
N LEU A 56 -7.54 -1.00 0.74
CA LEU A 56 -7.97 -0.44 2.02
C LEU A 56 -9.45 -0.05 2.00
N ASN A 57 -9.94 0.54 0.90
CA ASN A 57 -11.35 0.92 0.80
C ASN A 57 -12.28 -0.31 0.75
N LYS A 58 -11.88 -1.36 0.02
CA LYS A 58 -12.58 -2.65 -0.01
C LYS A 58 -12.62 -3.28 1.38
N LYS A 59 -11.47 -3.37 2.07
CA LYS A 59 -11.37 -3.89 3.44
C LYS A 59 -12.26 -3.14 4.43
N LYS A 60 -12.34 -1.81 4.33
CA LYS A 60 -13.23 -1.02 5.19
C LYS A 60 -14.69 -1.38 4.95
N THR A 61 -15.12 -1.47 3.69
CA THR A 61 -16.50 -1.90 3.36
C THR A 61 -16.80 -3.31 3.87
N THR A 62 -15.86 -4.26 3.73
CA THR A 62 -16.07 -5.63 4.22
C THR A 62 -16.16 -5.69 5.74
N ILE A 63 -15.27 -4.99 6.46
CA ILE A 63 -15.29 -4.91 7.92
C ILE A 63 -16.62 -4.32 8.40
N ILE A 64 -17.03 -3.17 7.86
CA ILE A 64 -18.29 -2.51 8.22
C ILE A 64 -19.48 -3.46 7.98
N ASN A 65 -19.52 -4.15 6.84
CA ASN A 65 -20.60 -5.08 6.53
C ASN A 65 -20.64 -6.28 7.50
N ILE A 66 -19.48 -6.80 7.89
CA ILE A 66 -19.40 -7.90 8.89
C ILE A 66 -19.94 -7.42 10.23
N LEU A 67 -19.46 -6.28 10.74
CA LEU A 67 -19.91 -5.75 12.04
C LEU A 67 -21.41 -5.46 12.05
N PHE A 68 -21.94 -4.76 11.04
CA PHE A 68 -23.38 -4.47 11.01
C PHE A 68 -24.25 -5.72 10.91
N ARG A 69 -23.80 -6.76 10.20
CA ARG A 69 -24.54 -8.02 10.11
C ARG A 69 -24.55 -8.77 11.43
N ILE A 70 -23.43 -8.81 12.15
CA ILE A 70 -23.30 -9.55 13.42
C ILE A 70 -24.08 -8.85 14.54
N TYR A 71 -23.90 -7.53 14.72
CA TYR A 71 -24.45 -6.83 15.89
C TYR A 71 -25.87 -6.28 15.68
N PHE A 72 -26.22 -5.89 14.45
CA PHE A 72 -27.48 -5.19 14.17
C PHE A 72 -28.39 -5.96 13.20
N GLY A 73 -27.90 -7.04 12.56
CA GLY A 73 -28.66 -7.78 11.55
C GLY A 73 -28.90 -7.02 10.22
N ILE A 74 -28.25 -5.87 10.01
CA ILE A 74 -28.49 -5.00 8.85
C ILE A 74 -27.32 -5.11 7.85
N SER A 75 -27.63 -5.03 6.55
CA SER A 75 -26.60 -5.00 5.50
C SER A 75 -25.99 -3.60 5.31
N TYR A 76 -24.71 -3.53 4.94
CA TYR A 76 -24.02 -2.27 4.65
C TYR A 76 -24.79 -1.35 3.69
N ASN A 77 -25.40 -1.90 2.64
CA ASN A 77 -26.14 -1.13 1.64
C ASN A 77 -27.37 -0.43 2.23
N LYS A 78 -28.09 -1.07 3.16
CA LYS A 78 -29.21 -0.44 3.87
C LYS A 78 -28.70 0.71 4.75
N VAL A 79 -27.62 0.48 5.51
CA VAL A 79 -27.01 1.52 6.37
C VAL A 79 -26.57 2.74 5.55
N ILE A 80 -25.86 2.54 4.44
CA ILE A 80 -25.37 3.68 3.64
C ILE A 80 -26.52 4.44 2.97
N CYS A 81 -27.60 3.74 2.61
CA CYS A 81 -28.82 4.37 2.09
C CYS A 81 -29.47 5.26 3.15
N LEU A 82 -29.63 4.77 4.38
CA LEU A 82 -30.18 5.53 5.50
C LEU A 82 -29.31 6.75 5.84
N LEU A 83 -27.99 6.59 5.89
CA LEU A 83 -27.07 7.70 6.14
C LEU A 83 -27.19 8.80 5.08
N LYS A 84 -27.33 8.42 3.80
CA LYS A 84 -27.53 9.38 2.71
C LYS A 84 -28.88 10.10 2.81
N LYS A 85 -29.96 9.38 3.10
CA LYS A 85 -31.30 9.96 3.31
C LYS A 85 -31.31 10.98 4.43
N ASN A 86 -30.52 10.75 5.47
CA ASN A 86 -30.40 11.64 6.63
C ASN A 86 -29.29 12.72 6.46
N TYR A 87 -28.74 12.89 5.25
CA TYR A 87 -27.67 13.87 4.95
C TYR A 87 -26.40 13.74 5.81
N CYS A 88 -26.13 12.55 6.35
CA CYS A 88 -24.94 12.29 7.18
C CYS A 88 -23.71 11.97 6.32
N ILE A 89 -22.81 12.95 6.16
CA ILE A 89 -21.55 12.77 5.41
C ILE A 89 -20.45 12.26 6.36
N ILE A 90 -20.33 10.94 6.46
CA ILE A 90 -19.37 10.29 7.37
C ILE A 90 -18.38 9.39 6.61
N ASN A 91 -17.10 9.52 6.95
CA ASN A 91 -16.04 8.65 6.43
C ASN A 91 -16.14 7.23 7.00
N LYS A 92 -15.88 6.21 6.17
CA LYS A 92 -15.87 4.79 6.58
C LYS A 92 -14.98 4.49 7.80
N LEU A 93 -13.88 5.23 7.98
CA LEU A 93 -13.02 5.08 9.17
C LEU A 93 -13.74 5.48 10.45
N LYS A 94 -14.46 6.61 10.44
CA LYS A 94 -15.23 7.07 11.60
C LYS A 94 -16.35 6.09 11.94
N ILE A 95 -17.01 5.51 10.92
CA ILE A 95 -18.02 4.46 11.12
C ILE A 95 -17.42 3.25 11.84
N ILE A 96 -16.27 2.74 11.37
CA ILE A 96 -15.60 1.61 12.03
C ILE A 96 -15.22 1.95 13.47
N PHE A 97 -14.66 3.14 13.71
CA PHE A 97 -14.27 3.58 15.04
C PHE A 97 -15.47 3.66 16.01
N LEU A 98 -16.58 4.26 15.57
CA LEU A 98 -17.82 4.33 16.36
C LEU A 98 -18.40 2.95 16.65
N LEU A 99 -18.41 2.06 15.66
CA LEU A 99 -18.88 0.69 15.84
C LEU A 99 -18.02 -0.06 16.86
N LEU A 100 -16.69 0.03 16.78
CA LEU A 100 -15.80 -0.60 17.75
C LEU A 100 -16.03 -0.06 19.17
N LYS A 101 -16.26 1.25 19.31
CA LYS A 101 -16.57 1.88 20.60
C LYS A 101 -17.95 1.50 21.16
N LEU A 102 -18.89 1.08 20.31
CA LEU A 102 -20.21 0.59 20.75
C LEU A 102 -20.18 -0.88 21.18
N ILE A 103 -19.17 -1.64 20.73
CA ILE A 103 -19.02 -3.06 21.01
C ILE A 103 -18.23 -3.31 22.30
N ILE A 104 -17.22 -2.47 22.55
CA ILE A 104 -16.41 -2.45 23.78
C ILE A 104 -17.16 -1.65 24.84
#